data_AF-A0A1L3MU03-F1
#
_entry.id   AF-A0A1L3MU03-F1
#
_cell.length_a   1.000
_cell.length_b   1.000
_cell.length_c   1.000
_cell.angle_alpha   90.00
_cell.angle_beta   90.00
_cell.angle_gamma   90.00
#
_symmetry.space_group_name_H-M   'P 1'
#
loop_
_entity.id
_entity.type
_entity.pdbx_description
1 polymer ?
#
loop_
_entity_poly.entity_id
_entity_poly.type
_entity_poly.pdbx_seq_one_letter_code
_entity_poly.pdbx_strand_id
1 'polypeptide(L)' 'MNNHLIELNEKIENLKSDLIKVGLQIGLSHPTTVALSQKLDIVIIELQKEQNRTACTKNFP' A
#
# COMPACT_ATOMS: atom_id res chain seq x y z
N MET A 1 1.63 8.87 17.90
CA MET A 1 1.87 8.51 16.48
C MET A 1 1.46 7.07 16.29
N ASN A 2 0.59 6.76 15.33
CA ASN A 2 0.15 5.39 15.08
C ASN A 2 1.28 4.66 14.35
N ASN A 3 2.13 3.93 15.09
CA ASN A 3 3.27 3.17 14.53
C ASN A 3 2.86 2.30 13.33
N HIS A 4 1.66 1.73 13.42
CA HIS A 4 1.10 0.90 12.35
C HIS A 4 0.82 1.67 11.05
N LEU A 5 0.37 2.94 11.10
CA LEU A 5 0.19 3.75 9.90
C LEU A 5 1.54 4.08 9.24
N ILE A 6 2.59 4.26 10.03
CA ILE A 6 3.94 4.51 9.53
C ILE A 6 4.44 3.26 8.81
N GLU A 7 4.31 2.08 9.42
CA GLU A 7 4.68 0.80 8.81
C GLU A 7 3.96 0.52 7.48
N LEU A 8 2.67 0.83 7.40
CA LEU A 8 1.89 0.66 6.17
C LEU A 8 2.37 1.59 5.05
N ASN A 9 2.71 2.85 5.38
CA ASN A 9 3.28 3.79 4.42
C ASN A 9 4.66 3.35 3.95
N GLU A 10 5.53 2.90 4.85
CA GLU A 10 6.86 2.37 4.48
C GLU A 10 6.75 1.15 3.56
N LYS A 11 5.82 0.22 3.85
CA LYS A 11 5.53 -0.91 2.97
C LYS A 11 5.07 -0.48 1.58
N ILE A 12 4.20 0.54 1.50
CA ILE A 12 3.73 1.09 0.22
C ILE A 12 4.88 1.66 -0.59
N GLU A 13 5.76 2.46 0.02
CA GLU A 13 6.89 3.06 -0.69
C GLU A 13 7.90 2.00 -1.18
N ASN A 14 8.16 0.98 -0.36
CA ASN A 14 9.01 -0.15 -0.78
C ASN A 14 8.40 -0.91 -1.96
N LEU A 15 7.11 -1.26 -1.89
CA LEU A 15 6.42 -1.98 -2.96
C LEU A 15 6.33 -1.17 -4.26
N LYS A 16 6.14 0.16 -4.18
CA LYS A 16 6.21 1.04 -5.36
C LYS A 16 7.59 1.02 -6.00
N SER A 17 8.65 1.15 -5.20
CA SER A 17 10.03 1.11 -5.68
C SER A 17 10.33 -0.21 -6.40
N ASP A 18 9.93 -1.33 -5.81
CA ASP A 18 10.11 -2.65 -6.39
C ASP A 18 9.28 -2.84 -7.67
N LEU A 19 8.04 -2.37 -7.69
CA LEU A 19 7.19 -2.43 -8.88
C LEU A 19 7.77 -1.62 -10.04
N ILE A 20 8.33 -0.44 -9.78
CA ILE A 20 9.01 0.37 -10.81
C ILE A 20 10.24 -0.38 -11.31
N LYS A 21 11.10 -0.88 -10.42
CA LYS A 21 12.32 -1.61 -10.81
C LYS A 21 11.98 -2.85 -11.64
N VAL A 22 11.07 -3.68 -11.16
CA VAL A 22 10.67 -4.92 -11.85
C VAL A 22 9.93 -4.59 -13.14
N GLY A 23 9.03 -3.61 -13.13
CA GLY A 23 8.33 -3.14 -14.34
C GLY A 23 9.28 -2.64 -15.43
N LEU A 24 10.37 -1.97 -15.06
CA LEU A 24 11.43 -1.55 -15.99
C LEU A 24 12.30 -2.71 -16.48
N GLN A 25 12.52 -3.74 -15.66
CA GLN A 25 13.38 -4.87 -16.01
C GLN A 25 12.68 -5.92 -16.88
N ILE A 26 11.45 -6.29 -16.54
CA ILE A 26 10.75 -7.43 -17.15
C ILE A 26 9.37 -7.08 -17.72
N GLY A 27 8.96 -5.81 -17.62
CA GLY A 27 7.70 -5.30 -18.15
C GLY A 27 6.55 -5.32 -17.15
N LEU A 28 5.55 -4.45 -17.39
CA LEU A 28 4.39 -4.28 -16.52
C LEU A 28 3.41 -5.46 -16.58
N SER A 29 3.35 -6.15 -17.71
CA SER A 29 2.46 -7.30 -17.92
C SER A 29 3.05 -8.62 -17.39
N HIS A 30 4.30 -8.61 -16.91
CA HIS A 30 4.93 -9.82 -16.40
C HIS A 30 4.21 -10.28 -15.11
N PRO A 31 3.95 -11.60 -14.93
CA PRO A 31 3.24 -12.10 -13.76
C PRO A 31 3.81 -11.62 -12.42
N THR A 32 5.13 -11.48 -12.32
CA THR A 32 5.80 -10.93 -11.12
C THR A 32 5.44 -9.47 -10.86
N THR A 33 5.38 -8.63 -11.89
CA THR A 33 5.01 -7.21 -11.75
C THR A 33 3.55 -7.07 -11.38
N VAL A 34 2.68 -7.91 -11.95
CA VAL A 34 1.26 -7.99 -11.59
C VAL A 34 1.07 -8.47 -10.15
N ALA A 35 1.84 -9.46 -9.71
CA ALA A 35 1.79 -9.92 -8.32
C ALA A 35 2.25 -8.82 -7.34
N LEU A 36 3.25 -8.02 -7.71
CA LEU A 36 3.68 -6.85 -6.94
C LEU A 36 2.59 -5.77 -6.90
N SER A 37 1.88 -5.53 -8.01
CA SER A 37 0.80 -4.55 -8.06
C SER A 37 -0.36 -4.96 -7.15
N GLN A 38 -0.75 -6.24 -7.19
CA GLN A 38 -1.78 -6.79 -6.33
C GLN A 38 -1.41 -6.69 -4.84
N LYS A 39 -0.14 -6.94 -4.50
CA LYS A 39 0.36 -6.76 -3.13
C LYS A 39 0.28 -5.30 -2.69
N LEU A 40 0.65 -4.36 -3.56
CA LEU A 40 0.55 -2.94 -3.29
C LEU A 40 -0.91 -2.53 -3.02
N ASP A 41 -1.86 -3.00 -3.85
CA ASP A 41 -3.28 -2.71 -3.67
C ASP A 41 -3.81 -3.19 -2.32
N ILE A 42 -3.40 -4.39 -1.86
CA ILE A 42 -3.80 -4.92 -0.55
C ILE A 42 -3.36 -3.98 0.58
N VAL A 43 -2.11 -3.52 0.55
CA VAL A 43 -1.56 -2.63 1.60
C VAL A 43 -2.22 -1.25 1.54
N ILE A 44 -2.53 -0.74 0.35
CA ILE A 44 -3.29 0.52 0.20
C ILE A 44 -4.69 0.40 0.82
N ILE A 45 -5.40 -0.70 0.56
CA ILE A 45 -6.72 -0.96 1.13
C ILE A 45 -6.63 -1.06 2.66
N GLU A 46 -5.59 -1.70 3.20
CA GLU A 46 -5.35 -1.78 4.64
C GLU A 46 -5.11 -0.39 5.25
N LEU A 47 -4.28 0.44 4.62
CA LEU A 47 -4.06 1.83 5.03
C LEU A 47 -5.36 2.65 5.04
N GLN A 48 -6.16 2.55 3.99
CA GLN A 48 -7.44 3.24 3.88
C GLN A 48 -8.42 2.82 4.98
N LYS A 49 -8.47 1.52 5.29
CA LYS A 49 -9.29 0.99 6.39
C LYS A 49 -8.84 1.55 7.73
N GLU A 50 -7.53 1.62 7.98
CA GLU A 50 -6.99 2.14 9.23
C GLU A 50 -7.24 3.65 9.36
N GLN A 51 -7.10 4.41 8.27
CA GLN A 51 -7.46 5.82 8.22
C GLN A 51 -8.96 6.04 8.51
N ASN A 52 -9.85 5.26 7.88
CA ASN A 52 -11.29 5.32 8.13
C ASN A 52 -11.65 4.91 9.57
N ARG A 53 -10.95 3.92 10.15
CA ARG A 53 -11.11 3.54 11.56
C ARG A 53 -10.78 4.71 12.48
N THR A 54 -9.70 5.45 12.20
CA THR A 54 -9.34 6.65 12.97
C THR A 54 -10.26 7.85 12.73
N ALA A 55 -11.03 7.87 11.64
CA ALA A 55 -12.01 8.91 11.34
C ALA A 55 -13.34 8.74 12.10
N CYS A 56 -13.72 7.50 12.45
CA CYS A 56 -14.99 7.18 13.13
C CYS A 56 -15.08 7.70 14.59
N THR A 57 -13.99 8.19 15.18
CA THR A 57 -14.00 8.80 16.52
C THR A 57 -14.23 10.31 16.52
N LYS A 58 -14.40 10.96 15.36
CA LYS A 58 -14.52 12.43 15.25
C LYS A 58 -15.93 12.97 14.93
N ASN A 59 -16.97 12.15 14.92
CA ASN A 59 -18.34 12.64 14.78
C ASN A 59 -19.33 11.78 15.57
N PHE A 60 -19.50 12.12 16.85
CA PHE A 60 -20.73 11.88 17.59
C PHE A 60 -21.10 13.23 18.25
N PRO A 61 -22.19 13.91 17.84
CA PRO A 61 -22.82 14.94 18.66
C PRO A 61 -23.51 14.31 19.87
#